data_AF-A0A5C6RUF1-F1
#
_entry.id   AF-A0A5C6RUF1-F1
#
_cell.length_a   1.000
_cell.length_b   1.000
_cell.length_c   1.000
_cell.angle_alpha   90.00
_cell.angle_beta   90.00
_cell.angle_gamma   90.00
#
_symmetry.space_group_name_H-M   'P 1'
#
loop_
_entity.id
_entity.type
_entity.pdbx_description
1 polymer ?
#
loop_
_entity_poly.entity_id
_entity_poly.type
_entity_poly.pdbx_seq_one_letter_code
_entity_poly.pdbx_strand_id
1 'polypeptide(L)'
;MKKLLISIITLCCGVQLYGQAFNFNEPIVLGYFPSWSESWAATGQNSKLREVPALVNFVFLSFAKPDLTYLKGSYDISGTGIEVPYDGCSLKESVSALKDRGIHVILSIGGETFWNSSSVYNNINYQQIKDLVDDMGFVGIDWDFEPNGSFGNIGNTTNVQHFIDFFTNSRALMPKNEGYILACAPAGVGALGGQTNDDAASPYAYANRNSLTGETDANLYNGTVSTNGINLFGFSSTGHMIPVMQAVGDKIDLIAFQGYNTGASTNRSIMYDAYAYYAEIYGFKVAAGVHFPNEPWGPYYTYTHTNVASLSEHISAHPNRVGDNDGIMIWQVLLADASSSGYSYLNVASKVLNGVAESTAVADANDYSLVTYTGGSTGCTSGGGGGNTYCGVSEYDVSLSYPTAGTQVYANCKVWENQWWANPGESPGSNSVWLEVNDCSEGAGCTVGINEMETENEFTFFVAKNRLTFISNKEEVRNIKIYSLQGRLIEDLMVGKGNNTVMLSKINNTGVYILQFEGINQLITKKAFLE
;
A
#
# COMPACT_ATOMS: atom_id res chain seq x y z
N MET A 1 -33.05 -48.58 31.08
CA MET A 1 -31.99 -48.26 30.09
C MET A 1 -31.66 -46.79 30.20
N LYS A 2 -30.47 -46.47 30.74
CA LYS A 2 -29.97 -45.10 30.94
C LYS A 2 -29.57 -44.51 29.58
N LYS A 3 -30.16 -43.38 29.17
CA LYS A 3 -29.67 -42.58 28.03
C LYS A 3 -28.69 -41.55 28.55
N LEU A 4 -27.45 -41.69 28.11
CA LEU A 4 -26.32 -40.79 28.39
C LEU A 4 -26.50 -39.52 27.55
N LEU A 5 -26.63 -38.36 28.20
CA LEU A 5 -26.50 -37.06 27.54
C LEU A 5 -25.00 -36.79 27.37
N ILE A 6 -24.52 -36.70 26.13
CA ILE A 6 -23.18 -36.22 25.81
C ILE A 6 -23.31 -34.73 25.54
N SER A 7 -22.88 -33.90 26.49
CA SER A 7 -22.68 -32.47 26.28
C SER A 7 -21.37 -32.29 25.51
N ILE A 8 -21.46 -31.83 24.26
CA ILE A 8 -20.31 -31.38 23.48
C ILE A 8 -19.88 -30.03 24.06
N ILE A 9 -18.77 -30.02 24.79
CA ILE A 9 -18.07 -28.79 25.17
C ILE A 9 -17.33 -28.31 23.93
N THR A 10 -17.87 -27.28 23.27
CA THR A 10 -17.14 -26.54 22.24
C THR A 10 -16.02 -25.76 22.92
N LEU A 11 -14.81 -26.31 22.87
CA LEU A 11 -13.60 -25.60 23.23
C LEU A 11 -13.37 -24.51 22.17
N CYS A 12 -13.71 -23.26 22.47
CA CYS A 12 -13.33 -22.11 21.66
C CYS A 12 -11.82 -21.89 21.80
N CYS A 13 -11.02 -22.74 21.15
CA CYS A 13 -9.67 -22.34 20.73
C CYS A 13 -9.86 -21.24 19.69
N GLY A 14 -9.30 -20.06 19.95
CA GLY A 14 -9.22 -18.98 18.97
C GLY A 14 -8.57 -19.52 17.71
N VAL A 15 -9.38 -19.76 16.69
CA VAL A 15 -8.87 -19.97 15.34
C VAL A 15 -8.30 -18.62 14.95
N GLN A 16 -6.96 -18.51 14.90
CA GLN A 16 -6.32 -17.46 14.11
C GLN A 16 -6.97 -17.51 12.74
N LEU A 17 -7.69 -16.44 12.38
CA LEU A 17 -8.10 -16.23 11.00
C LEU A 17 -6.81 -16.19 10.20
N TYR A 18 -6.46 -17.32 9.57
CA TYR A 18 -5.38 -17.38 8.61
C TYR A 18 -5.69 -16.32 7.55
N GLY A 19 -4.70 -15.49 7.23
CA GLY A 19 -4.80 -14.56 6.12
C GLY A 19 -5.32 -15.31 4.88
N GLN A 20 -6.10 -14.63 4.06
CA GLN A 20 -6.52 -15.15 2.78
C GLN A 20 -5.67 -14.54 1.68
N ALA A 21 -5.39 -15.33 0.65
CA ALA A 21 -4.74 -14.82 -0.54
C ALA A 21 -5.55 -13.67 -1.15
N PHE A 22 -4.85 -12.71 -1.74
CA PHE A 22 -5.49 -11.59 -2.41
C PHE A 22 -6.39 -12.12 -3.54
N ASN A 23 -7.60 -11.59 -3.64
CA ASN A 23 -8.54 -12.01 -4.67
C ASN A 23 -8.83 -10.87 -5.65
N PHE A 24 -8.54 -11.10 -6.92
CA PHE A 24 -8.85 -10.18 -8.01
C PHE A 24 -10.32 -10.38 -8.40
N ASN A 25 -11.21 -9.64 -7.74
CA ASN A 25 -12.66 -9.80 -7.91
C ASN A 25 -13.24 -9.03 -9.10
N GLU A 26 -12.47 -8.09 -9.65
CA GLU A 26 -12.88 -7.20 -10.75
C GLU A 26 -11.72 -7.07 -11.74
N PRO A 27 -12.01 -6.83 -13.04
CA PRO A 27 -10.98 -6.59 -14.04
C PRO A 27 -9.99 -5.51 -13.60
N ILE A 28 -8.71 -5.76 -13.83
CA ILE A 28 -7.65 -4.85 -13.40
C ILE A 28 -7.70 -3.56 -14.22
N VAL A 29 -7.83 -2.42 -13.53
CA VAL A 29 -7.69 -1.08 -14.10
C VAL A 29 -6.60 -0.37 -13.30
N LEU A 30 -5.40 -0.40 -13.85
CA LEU A 30 -4.17 -0.08 -13.14
C LEU A 30 -3.54 1.20 -13.67
N GLY A 31 -3.15 2.06 -12.74
CA GLY A 31 -2.44 3.29 -13.05
C GLY A 31 -1.09 3.38 -12.39
N TYR A 32 -0.03 3.63 -13.16
CA TYR A 32 1.20 4.14 -12.58
C TYR A 32 1.02 5.60 -12.18
N PHE A 33 1.26 5.89 -10.91
CA PHE A 33 1.20 7.23 -10.35
C PHE A 33 2.62 7.75 -10.06
N PRO A 34 3.10 8.77 -10.79
CA PRO A 34 4.44 9.32 -10.59
C PRO A 34 4.49 10.21 -9.35
N SER A 35 5.11 9.73 -8.26
CA SER A 35 5.21 10.41 -6.97
C SER A 35 5.79 11.82 -7.09
N TRP A 36 6.74 12.03 -8.00
CA TRP A 36 7.37 13.33 -8.25
C TRP A 36 6.44 14.36 -8.91
N SER A 37 5.27 13.96 -9.43
CA SER A 37 4.29 14.85 -10.05
C SER A 37 3.07 15.14 -9.16
N GLU A 38 3.12 14.68 -7.90
CA GLU A 38 2.11 14.95 -6.89
C GLU A 38 2.07 16.44 -6.49
N SER A 39 0.91 16.90 -6.06
CA SER A 39 0.67 18.18 -5.38
C SER A 39 0.87 18.07 -3.87
N TRP A 40 1.41 19.12 -3.27
CA TRP A 40 1.48 19.25 -1.81
C TRP A 40 0.09 19.14 -1.17
N ALA A 41 0.00 18.41 -0.06
CA ALA A 41 -1.19 18.26 0.75
C ALA A 41 -0.80 18.02 2.20
N ALA A 42 -1.52 18.64 3.14
CA ALA A 42 -1.47 18.28 4.55
C ALA A 42 -2.57 17.26 4.90
N THR A 43 -2.60 16.84 6.16
CA THR A 43 -3.67 15.99 6.70
C THR A 43 -5.05 16.55 6.38
N GLY A 44 -5.95 15.71 5.87
CA GLY A 44 -7.33 16.09 5.54
C GLY A 44 -7.49 16.93 4.26
N GLN A 45 -6.43 17.22 3.51
CA GLN A 45 -6.50 18.03 2.28
C GLN A 45 -6.51 17.18 1.00
N ASN A 46 -7.00 17.74 -0.11
CA ASN A 46 -6.89 17.03 -1.40
C ASN A 46 -5.45 16.98 -1.91
N SER A 47 -5.16 15.95 -2.69
CA SER A 47 -3.97 15.82 -3.52
C SER A 47 -4.36 15.06 -4.80
N LYS A 48 -3.50 15.04 -5.83
CA LYS A 48 -3.75 14.28 -7.05
C LYS A 48 -3.88 12.78 -6.77
N LEU A 49 -3.07 12.23 -5.85
CA LEU A 49 -3.20 10.82 -5.46
C LEU A 49 -4.55 10.57 -4.80
N ARG A 50 -4.93 11.40 -3.82
CA ARG A 50 -6.21 11.29 -3.10
C ARG A 50 -7.42 11.41 -4.03
N GLU A 51 -7.28 12.11 -5.15
CA GLU A 51 -8.35 12.36 -6.13
C GLU A 51 -8.49 11.30 -7.24
N VAL A 52 -7.64 10.26 -7.25
CA VAL A 52 -7.73 9.15 -8.21
C VAL A 52 -9.19 8.63 -8.29
N PRO A 53 -9.79 8.57 -9.50
CA PRO A 53 -11.19 8.18 -9.67
C PRO A 53 -11.41 6.69 -9.38
N ALA A 54 -12.61 6.34 -8.93
CA ALA A 54 -12.99 4.98 -8.52
C ALA A 54 -12.98 3.94 -9.65
N LEU A 55 -12.89 4.37 -10.91
CA LEU A 55 -12.69 3.46 -12.05
C LEU A 55 -11.34 2.73 -11.98
N VAL A 56 -10.36 3.31 -11.28
CA VAL A 56 -9.03 2.72 -11.06
C VAL A 56 -9.11 1.90 -9.78
N ASN A 57 -8.76 0.62 -9.85
CA ASN A 57 -8.73 -0.27 -8.68
C ASN A 57 -7.31 -0.63 -8.23
N PHE A 58 -6.29 -0.38 -9.05
CA PHE A 58 -4.88 -0.49 -8.66
C PHE A 58 -4.08 0.76 -9.00
N VAL A 59 -3.25 1.19 -8.07
CA VAL A 59 -2.25 2.25 -8.28
C VAL A 59 -0.86 1.68 -8.00
N PHE A 60 0.03 1.78 -8.97
CA PHE A 60 1.46 1.55 -8.74
C PHE A 60 2.09 2.90 -8.42
N LEU A 61 2.49 3.10 -7.15
CA LEU A 61 3.14 4.34 -6.73
C LEU A 61 4.61 4.31 -7.15
N SER A 62 4.97 5.15 -8.10
CA SER A 62 6.29 5.19 -8.73
C SER A 62 7.12 6.38 -8.26
N PHE A 63 8.36 6.22 -7.81
CA PHE A 63 9.05 4.96 -7.54
C PHE A 63 9.68 5.01 -6.15
N ALA A 64 9.85 3.83 -5.55
CA ALA A 64 10.91 3.63 -4.57
C ALA A 64 12.17 3.13 -5.28
N LYS A 65 13.34 3.45 -4.73
CA LYS A 65 14.60 2.89 -5.20
C LYS A 65 14.80 1.46 -4.65
N PRO A 66 15.53 0.57 -5.34
CA PRO A 66 15.72 -0.82 -4.90
C PRO A 66 16.51 -0.95 -3.58
N ASP A 67 17.49 -0.06 -3.37
CA ASP A 67 18.29 0.02 -2.14
C ASP A 67 17.71 1.03 -1.14
N LEU A 68 16.38 1.08 -1.04
CA LEU A 68 15.69 1.97 -0.11
C LEU A 68 16.14 1.73 1.32
N THR A 69 16.17 2.82 2.09
CA THR A 69 16.36 2.76 3.55
C THR A 69 15.10 3.23 4.23
N TYR A 70 14.54 2.39 5.10
CA TYR A 70 13.36 2.70 5.88
C TYR A 70 13.46 2.03 7.25
N LEU A 71 12.98 2.73 8.29
CA LEU A 71 12.90 2.22 9.65
C LEU A 71 11.43 2.07 10.01
N LYS A 72 11.02 0.86 10.41
CA LYS A 72 9.65 0.59 10.82
C LYS A 72 9.15 1.60 11.86
N GLY A 73 7.96 2.13 11.64
CA GLY A 73 7.29 3.14 12.46
C GLY A 73 7.83 4.56 12.33
N SER A 74 8.87 4.81 11.53
CA SER A 74 9.44 6.16 11.40
C SER A 74 8.62 7.08 10.52
N TYR A 75 7.92 6.53 9.52
CA TYR A 75 7.25 7.29 8.45
C TYR A 75 8.18 8.32 7.75
N ASP A 76 9.49 8.17 7.91
CA ASP A 76 10.50 8.94 7.20
C ASP A 76 10.76 8.29 5.85
N ILE A 77 10.23 8.92 4.81
CA ILE A 77 10.33 8.45 3.44
C ILE A 77 11.55 9.02 2.69
N SER A 78 12.37 9.86 3.33
CA SER A 78 13.51 10.52 2.66
C SER A 78 14.54 9.55 2.09
N GLY A 79 14.70 8.39 2.74
CA GLY A 79 15.57 7.31 2.30
C GLY A 79 14.98 6.35 1.26
N THR A 80 13.72 6.55 0.85
CA THR A 80 12.98 5.55 0.07
C THR A 80 13.02 5.73 -1.44
N GLY A 81 13.33 6.95 -1.89
CA GLY A 81 13.19 7.34 -3.30
C GLY A 81 11.78 7.79 -3.69
N ILE A 82 10.77 7.68 -2.80
CA ILE A 82 9.44 8.23 -3.04
C ILE A 82 9.53 9.77 -2.97
N GLU A 83 9.09 10.44 -4.03
CA GLU A 83 9.27 11.90 -4.22
C GLU A 83 7.97 12.71 -4.02
N VAL A 84 7.02 12.21 -3.22
CA VAL A 84 5.84 13.02 -2.88
C VAL A 84 6.25 14.26 -2.08
N PRO A 85 5.58 15.41 -2.28
CA PRO A 85 5.97 16.67 -1.65
C PRO A 85 5.51 16.81 -0.18
N TYR A 86 5.20 15.71 0.50
CA TYR A 86 4.69 15.69 1.89
C TYR A 86 5.27 14.51 2.67
N ASP A 87 5.06 14.48 3.98
CA ASP A 87 5.62 13.45 4.86
C ASP A 87 4.98 12.06 4.67
N GLY A 88 5.61 11.02 5.23
CA GLY A 88 5.09 9.65 5.14
C GLY A 88 3.74 9.46 5.83
N CYS A 89 3.38 10.31 6.79
CA CYS A 89 2.07 10.27 7.43
C CYS A 89 0.95 10.73 6.49
N SER A 90 1.20 11.79 5.74
CA SER A 90 0.31 12.28 4.69
C SER A 90 0.22 11.30 3.52
N LEU A 91 1.31 10.59 3.22
CA LEU A 91 1.30 9.48 2.26
C LEU A 91 0.43 8.31 2.73
N LYS A 92 0.63 7.83 3.97
CA LYS A 92 -0.19 6.78 4.58
C LYS A 92 -1.67 7.12 4.57
N GLU A 93 -2.03 8.35 4.92
CA GLU A 93 -3.42 8.83 4.83
C GLU A 93 -3.95 8.75 3.40
N SER A 94 -3.15 9.14 2.40
CA SER A 94 -3.53 9.04 0.99
C SER A 94 -3.78 7.60 0.57
N VAL A 95 -2.90 6.68 0.95
CA VAL A 95 -3.05 5.24 0.69
C VAL A 95 -4.29 4.68 1.38
N SER A 96 -4.55 5.07 2.64
CA SER A 96 -5.77 4.70 3.36
C SER A 96 -7.02 5.23 2.67
N ALA A 97 -7.01 6.47 2.18
CA ALA A 97 -8.14 7.06 1.45
C ALA A 97 -8.45 6.32 0.15
N LEU A 98 -7.41 5.84 -0.53
CA LEU A 98 -7.57 5.00 -1.72
C LEU A 98 -8.17 3.65 -1.34
N LYS A 99 -7.62 3.01 -0.30
CA LYS A 99 -8.09 1.73 0.21
C LYS A 99 -9.56 1.75 0.66
N ASP A 100 -10.00 2.82 1.32
CA ASP A 100 -11.39 3.00 1.76
C ASP A 100 -12.39 3.03 0.58
N ARG A 101 -11.90 3.36 -0.62
CA ARG A 101 -12.66 3.37 -1.87
C ARG A 101 -12.46 2.10 -2.72
N GLY A 102 -11.77 1.09 -2.19
CA GLY A 102 -11.44 -0.13 -2.93
C GLY A 102 -10.27 0.00 -3.91
N ILE A 103 -9.48 1.07 -3.81
CA ILE A 103 -8.29 1.27 -4.65
C ILE A 103 -7.07 0.77 -3.91
N HIS A 104 -6.40 -0.21 -4.48
CA HIS A 104 -5.24 -0.86 -3.90
C HIS A 104 -3.94 -0.20 -4.37
N VAL A 105 -3.10 0.25 -3.45
CA VAL A 105 -1.80 0.85 -3.78
C VAL A 105 -0.70 -0.20 -3.64
N ILE A 106 0.11 -0.35 -4.68
CA ILE A 106 1.30 -1.21 -4.76
C ILE A 106 2.52 -0.31 -4.89
N LEU A 107 3.58 -0.60 -4.14
CA LEU A 107 4.83 0.14 -4.24
C LEU A 107 5.61 -0.33 -5.46
N SER A 108 5.84 0.53 -6.45
CA SER A 108 6.70 0.19 -7.59
C SER A 108 8.15 0.53 -7.26
N ILE A 109 9.03 -0.46 -7.39
CA ILE A 109 10.45 -0.40 -7.03
C ILE A 109 11.27 -0.52 -8.29
N GLY A 110 12.08 0.51 -8.58
CA GLY A 110 12.91 0.55 -9.78
C GLY A 110 12.44 1.61 -10.77
N GLY A 111 12.29 1.20 -12.03
CA GLY A 111 12.26 2.08 -13.20
C GLY A 111 13.64 2.26 -13.84
N GLU A 112 13.66 2.90 -15.01
CA GLU A 112 14.81 3.01 -15.92
C GLU A 112 16.15 3.39 -15.24
N THR A 113 16.11 4.27 -14.24
CA THR A 113 17.31 4.95 -13.73
C THR A 113 18.02 4.29 -12.56
N PHE A 114 17.38 3.36 -11.84
CA PHE A 114 17.92 2.86 -10.56
C PHE A 114 18.85 1.65 -10.71
N TRP A 115 18.80 0.93 -11.83
CA TRP A 115 19.50 -0.36 -12.00
C TRP A 115 20.86 -0.24 -12.69
N ASN A 116 21.69 0.69 -12.20
CA ASN A 116 22.90 1.15 -12.91
C ASN A 116 24.23 0.64 -12.32
N SER A 117 24.22 -0.10 -11.21
CA SER A 117 25.43 -0.60 -10.57
C SER A 117 25.20 -1.88 -9.77
N SER A 118 26.26 -2.68 -9.60
CA SER A 118 26.20 -3.94 -8.84
C SER A 118 25.89 -3.72 -7.35
N SER A 119 26.23 -2.55 -6.79
CA SER A 119 25.95 -2.21 -5.39
C SER A 119 24.46 -2.11 -5.09
N VAL A 120 23.64 -1.69 -6.06
CA VAL A 120 22.18 -1.59 -5.89
C VAL A 120 21.62 -2.95 -5.50
N TYR A 121 21.95 -4.00 -6.26
CA TYR A 121 21.49 -5.37 -5.99
C TYR A 121 21.97 -5.90 -4.63
N ASN A 122 23.23 -5.64 -4.26
CA ASN A 122 23.81 -6.11 -3.01
C ASN A 122 23.24 -5.40 -1.77
N ASN A 123 22.68 -4.20 -1.95
CA ASN A 123 22.17 -3.36 -0.87
C ASN A 123 20.64 -3.46 -0.71
N ILE A 124 19.95 -4.27 -1.52
CA ILE A 124 18.51 -4.48 -1.36
C ILE A 124 18.25 -5.07 0.03
N ASN A 125 17.49 -4.33 0.84
CA ASN A 125 17.03 -4.79 2.14
C ASN A 125 15.53 -5.10 2.08
N TYR A 126 15.20 -6.36 1.83
CA TYR A 126 13.81 -6.83 1.72
C TYR A 126 12.97 -6.57 2.98
N GLN A 127 13.58 -6.54 4.17
CA GLN A 127 12.86 -6.24 5.40
C GLN A 127 12.44 -4.77 5.45
N GLN A 128 13.31 -3.85 5.02
CA GLN A 128 12.95 -2.42 4.99
C GLN A 128 11.88 -2.12 3.94
N ILE A 129 11.92 -2.82 2.80
CA ILE A 129 10.84 -2.78 1.80
C ILE A 129 9.52 -3.24 2.44
N LYS A 130 9.54 -4.38 3.15
CA LYS A 130 8.36 -4.91 3.86
C LYS A 130 7.83 -3.93 4.92
N ASP A 131 8.72 -3.35 5.71
CA ASP A 131 8.34 -2.41 6.76
C ASP A 131 7.67 -1.17 6.17
N LEU A 132 8.17 -0.65 5.04
CA LEU A 132 7.54 0.45 4.31
C LEU A 132 6.16 0.05 3.75
N VAL A 133 6.05 -1.16 3.16
CA VAL A 133 4.78 -1.71 2.66
C VAL A 133 3.73 -1.76 3.75
N ASP A 134 4.07 -2.31 4.92
CA ASP A 134 3.16 -2.43 6.05
C ASP A 134 2.74 -1.08 6.62
N ASP A 135 3.71 -0.19 6.84
CA ASP A 135 3.45 1.08 7.52
C ASP A 135 2.62 2.04 6.68
N MET A 136 2.86 2.06 5.36
CA MET A 136 2.07 2.87 4.42
C MET A 136 0.72 2.22 4.08
N GLY A 137 0.59 0.91 4.29
CA GLY A 137 -0.63 0.16 3.96
C GLY A 137 -0.72 -0.23 2.48
N PHE A 138 0.44 -0.35 1.80
CA PHE A 138 0.49 -0.92 0.45
C PHE A 138 0.08 -2.39 0.48
N VAL A 139 -0.55 -2.88 -0.60
CA VAL A 139 -0.97 -4.29 -0.69
C VAL A 139 0.12 -5.21 -1.26
N GLY A 140 1.27 -4.66 -1.63
CA GLY A 140 2.31 -5.40 -2.32
C GLY A 140 3.37 -4.51 -2.94
N ILE A 141 4.24 -5.14 -3.73
CA ILE A 141 5.29 -4.47 -4.50
C ILE A 141 5.27 -4.86 -5.97
N ASP A 142 5.77 -3.98 -6.81
CA ASP A 142 6.07 -4.19 -8.22
C ASP A 142 7.58 -4.05 -8.43
N TRP A 143 8.23 -5.09 -8.98
CA TRP A 143 9.62 -5.02 -9.40
C TRP A 143 9.68 -4.51 -10.84
N ASP A 144 9.75 -3.19 -11.00
CA ASP A 144 9.95 -2.53 -12.29
C ASP A 144 11.45 -2.56 -12.67
N PHE A 145 11.90 -3.78 -13.01
CA PHE A 145 13.31 -4.07 -13.22
C PHE A 145 13.75 -3.81 -14.67
N GLU A 146 14.51 -2.73 -14.84
CA GLU A 146 15.08 -2.29 -16.13
C GLU A 146 16.61 -2.16 -16.03
N PRO A 147 17.39 -3.26 -16.08
CA PRO A 147 18.82 -3.24 -15.88
C PRO A 147 19.52 -2.34 -16.91
N ASN A 148 20.18 -1.28 -16.41
CA ASN A 148 20.77 -0.22 -17.22
C ASN A 148 19.80 0.42 -18.22
N GLY A 149 18.53 0.60 -17.82
CA GLY A 149 17.48 1.22 -18.64
C GLY A 149 17.09 0.40 -19.87
N SER A 150 17.20 -0.93 -19.80
CA SER A 150 16.91 -1.78 -20.96
C SER A 150 16.35 -3.15 -20.59
N PHE A 151 15.35 -3.58 -21.35
CA PHE A 151 14.81 -4.93 -21.31
C PHE A 151 15.61 -5.96 -22.14
N GLY A 152 16.57 -5.50 -22.96
CA GLY A 152 17.25 -6.34 -23.96
C GLY A 152 18.12 -7.46 -23.41
N ASN A 153 18.33 -7.50 -22.10
CA ASN A 153 19.17 -8.50 -21.42
C ASN A 153 18.43 -9.25 -20.32
N ILE A 154 17.12 -9.06 -20.14
CA ILE A 154 16.37 -9.64 -19.01
C ILE A 154 16.48 -11.16 -18.96
N GLY A 155 16.38 -11.83 -20.11
CA GLY A 155 16.46 -13.30 -20.20
C GLY A 155 17.84 -13.92 -20.06
N ASN A 156 18.91 -13.15 -19.80
CA ASN A 156 20.22 -13.74 -19.54
C ASN A 156 20.29 -14.36 -18.13
N THR A 157 21.23 -15.26 -17.90
CA THR A 157 21.37 -15.99 -16.62
C THR A 157 21.46 -15.06 -15.40
N THR A 158 22.19 -13.95 -15.50
CA THR A 158 22.38 -13.01 -14.38
C THR A 158 21.08 -12.31 -14.01
N ASN A 159 20.34 -11.80 -14.98
CA ASN A 159 19.09 -11.07 -14.74
C ASN A 159 17.94 -12.01 -14.36
N VAL A 160 17.91 -13.24 -14.89
CA VAL A 160 17.01 -14.29 -14.40
C VAL A 160 17.31 -14.61 -12.92
N GLN A 161 18.59 -14.69 -12.54
CA GLN A 161 18.95 -14.87 -11.12
C GLN A 161 18.49 -13.70 -10.25
N HIS A 162 18.59 -12.46 -10.73
CA HIS A 162 18.03 -11.30 -10.00
C HIS A 162 16.52 -11.44 -9.79
N PHE A 163 15.75 -11.85 -10.80
CA PHE A 163 14.32 -12.15 -10.62
C PHE A 163 14.06 -13.27 -9.61
N ILE A 164 14.87 -14.34 -9.63
CA ILE A 164 14.79 -15.41 -8.62
C ILE A 164 14.97 -14.82 -7.23
N ASP A 165 16.00 -13.99 -7.03
CA ASP A 165 16.28 -13.37 -5.73
C ASP A 165 15.17 -12.41 -5.32
N PHE A 166 14.71 -11.54 -6.22
CA PHE A 166 13.65 -10.57 -5.98
C PHE A 166 12.37 -11.26 -5.49
N PHE A 167 11.87 -12.25 -6.24
CA PHE A 167 10.62 -12.91 -5.91
C PHE A 167 10.76 -13.89 -4.73
N THR A 168 11.88 -14.60 -4.61
CA THR A 168 12.07 -15.55 -3.50
C THR A 168 12.19 -14.83 -2.16
N ASN A 169 13.02 -13.79 -2.08
CA ASN A 169 13.21 -13.05 -0.83
C ASN A 169 11.99 -12.20 -0.48
N SER A 170 11.34 -11.59 -1.47
CA SER A 170 10.08 -10.87 -1.23
C SER A 170 8.99 -11.81 -0.73
N ARG A 171 8.83 -13.01 -1.32
CA ARG A 171 7.81 -13.98 -0.85
C ARG A 171 8.06 -14.54 0.53
N ALA A 172 9.31 -14.63 0.95
CA ALA A 172 9.64 -15.05 2.32
C ALA A 172 9.06 -14.09 3.37
N LEU A 173 8.91 -12.80 3.03
CA LEU A 173 8.39 -11.75 3.92
C LEU A 173 6.94 -11.32 3.59
N MET A 174 6.53 -11.48 2.33
CA MET A 174 5.23 -11.08 1.78
C MET A 174 4.53 -12.30 1.15
N PRO A 175 4.13 -13.29 1.96
CA PRO A 175 3.63 -14.54 1.43
C PRO A 175 2.22 -14.36 0.87
N LYS A 176 1.91 -15.11 -0.21
CA LYS A 176 0.63 -15.00 -0.94
C LYS A 176 -0.57 -15.22 -0.02
N ASN A 177 -0.48 -16.15 0.94
CA ASN A 177 -1.56 -16.44 1.88
C ASN A 177 -1.84 -15.32 2.88
N GLU A 178 -0.97 -14.31 3.02
CA GLU A 178 -1.25 -13.13 3.85
C GLU A 178 -1.86 -11.98 3.05
N GLY A 179 -2.13 -12.20 1.76
CA GLY A 179 -2.79 -11.23 0.89
C GLY A 179 -1.84 -10.25 0.19
N TYR A 180 -0.52 -10.48 0.24
CA TYR A 180 0.44 -9.63 -0.48
C TYR A 180 0.53 -9.97 -1.96
N ILE A 181 0.54 -8.92 -2.78
CA ILE A 181 0.76 -8.99 -4.22
C ILE A 181 2.25 -8.79 -4.52
N LEU A 182 2.84 -9.62 -5.38
CA LEU A 182 4.10 -9.29 -6.06
C LEU A 182 3.87 -9.21 -7.56
N ALA A 183 4.27 -8.09 -8.12
CA ALA A 183 4.14 -7.78 -9.54
C ALA A 183 5.50 -7.50 -10.19
N CYS A 184 5.50 -7.43 -11.52
CA CYS A 184 6.59 -6.88 -12.32
C CYS A 184 6.05 -6.27 -13.62
N ALA A 185 6.80 -5.36 -14.24
CA ALA A 185 6.42 -4.68 -15.48
C ALA A 185 7.46 -4.86 -16.62
N PRO A 186 7.58 -6.08 -17.17
CA PRO A 186 8.48 -6.36 -18.29
C PRO A 186 7.99 -5.73 -19.61
N ALA A 187 8.85 -5.71 -20.63
CA ALA A 187 8.45 -5.32 -21.99
C ALA A 187 7.28 -6.18 -22.53
N GLY A 188 6.38 -5.57 -23.29
CA GLY A 188 5.21 -6.25 -23.90
C GLY A 188 5.58 -7.37 -24.87
N VAL A 189 6.72 -7.28 -25.54
CA VAL A 189 7.23 -8.35 -26.42
C VAL A 189 7.98 -9.44 -25.66
N GLY A 190 8.15 -9.31 -24.34
CA GLY A 190 8.96 -10.21 -23.51
C GLY A 190 8.47 -11.66 -23.47
N ALA A 191 7.18 -11.90 -23.70
CA ALA A 191 6.57 -13.24 -23.73
C ALA A 191 6.49 -13.85 -25.15
N LEU A 192 6.75 -13.07 -26.20
CA LEU A 192 6.80 -13.58 -27.57
C LEU A 192 8.13 -14.29 -27.81
N GLY A 193 8.14 -15.41 -28.53
CA GLY A 193 9.37 -16.14 -28.84
C GLY A 193 10.40 -15.27 -29.58
N GLY A 194 11.59 -15.15 -29.02
CA GLY A 194 12.70 -14.36 -29.56
C GLY A 194 13.78 -15.23 -30.22
N GLN A 195 14.72 -14.59 -30.91
CA GLN A 195 15.85 -15.31 -31.54
C GLN A 195 16.80 -15.93 -30.51
N THR A 196 16.93 -15.30 -29.35
CA THR A 196 17.84 -15.71 -28.27
C THR A 196 17.14 -16.53 -27.21
N ASN A 197 15.97 -16.05 -26.76
CA ASN A 197 15.15 -16.68 -25.75
C ASN A 197 13.83 -17.07 -26.42
N ASP A 198 13.59 -18.37 -26.53
CA ASP A 198 12.41 -18.93 -27.19
C ASP A 198 11.84 -20.08 -26.37
N ASP A 199 10.57 -20.37 -26.61
CA ASP A 199 9.88 -21.54 -26.10
C ASP A 199 9.21 -22.24 -27.27
N ALA A 200 9.88 -23.27 -27.80
CA ALA A 200 9.40 -23.99 -28.97
C ALA A 200 8.04 -24.70 -28.75
N ALA A 201 7.60 -24.86 -27.50
CA ALA A 201 6.29 -25.43 -27.18
C ALA A 201 5.18 -24.36 -27.16
N SER A 202 5.55 -23.07 -27.03
CA SER A 202 4.60 -21.97 -27.05
C SER A 202 3.95 -21.80 -28.43
N PRO A 203 2.64 -21.55 -28.51
CA PRO A 203 2.00 -21.11 -29.76
C PRO A 203 2.67 -19.86 -30.33
N TYR A 204 3.26 -19.03 -29.46
CA TYR A 204 3.92 -17.76 -29.76
C TYR A 204 5.44 -17.90 -29.97
N ALA A 205 5.95 -19.12 -30.19
CA ALA A 205 7.35 -19.37 -30.48
C ALA A 205 7.85 -18.59 -31.70
N TYR A 206 9.16 -18.30 -31.74
CA TYR A 206 9.79 -17.54 -32.81
C TYR A 206 9.48 -18.12 -34.20
N ALA A 207 9.46 -19.44 -34.32
CA ALA A 207 9.17 -20.16 -35.57
C ALA A 207 7.75 -19.92 -36.12
N ASN A 208 6.80 -19.54 -35.27
CA ASN A 208 5.39 -19.35 -35.64
C ASN A 208 5.04 -17.92 -36.04
N ARG A 209 5.96 -16.96 -35.86
CA ARG A 209 5.70 -15.52 -36.01
C ARG A 209 4.98 -15.15 -37.32
N ASN A 210 5.42 -15.68 -38.48
CA ASN A 210 4.84 -15.30 -39.76
C ASN A 210 3.39 -15.81 -39.91
N SER A 211 3.10 -16.98 -39.34
CA SER A 211 1.74 -17.54 -39.33
C SER A 211 0.82 -16.78 -38.37
N LEU A 212 1.34 -16.35 -37.21
CA LEU A 212 0.58 -15.59 -36.21
C LEU A 212 0.26 -14.17 -36.69
N THR A 213 1.21 -13.52 -37.37
CA THR A 213 1.07 -12.13 -37.81
C THR A 213 0.54 -12.00 -39.24
N GLY A 214 0.59 -13.08 -40.04
CA GLY A 214 0.27 -13.03 -41.45
C GLY A 214 1.31 -12.25 -42.30
N GLU A 215 2.47 -11.95 -41.74
CA GLU A 215 3.52 -11.15 -42.40
C GLU A 215 4.77 -11.96 -42.71
N THR A 216 5.53 -11.53 -43.73
CA THR A 216 6.87 -12.06 -44.04
C THR A 216 7.94 -11.32 -43.23
N ASP A 217 9.17 -11.84 -43.23
CA ASP A 217 10.30 -11.20 -42.53
C ASP A 217 10.82 -9.91 -43.18
N ALA A 218 10.16 -9.41 -44.25
CA ALA A 218 10.61 -8.22 -44.97
C ALA A 218 10.80 -6.99 -44.06
N ASN A 219 9.96 -6.84 -43.03
CA ASN A 219 10.02 -5.75 -42.04
C ASN A 219 10.49 -6.22 -40.66
N LEU A 220 10.96 -7.46 -40.52
CA LEU A 220 11.35 -8.02 -39.23
C LEU A 220 12.36 -7.13 -38.51
N TYR A 221 13.27 -6.50 -39.25
CA TYR A 221 14.26 -5.59 -38.70
C TYR A 221 13.95 -4.10 -38.95
N ASN A 222 12.67 -3.71 -39.01
CA ASN A 222 12.28 -2.33 -39.26
C ASN A 222 11.25 -1.80 -38.25
N GLY A 223 11.70 -1.54 -37.02
CA GLY A 223 10.87 -1.17 -35.86
C GLY A 223 9.93 0.02 -36.00
N THR A 224 10.19 0.89 -36.97
CA THR A 224 9.44 2.14 -37.16
C THR A 224 8.38 2.02 -38.26
N VAL A 225 8.39 0.93 -39.04
CA VAL A 225 7.37 0.68 -40.06
C VAL A 225 6.14 0.08 -39.41
N SER A 226 5.00 0.73 -39.62
CA SER A 226 3.72 0.23 -39.14
C SER A 226 3.36 -1.08 -39.85
N THR A 227 3.27 -2.14 -39.05
CA THR A 227 3.03 -3.51 -39.50
C THR A 227 2.09 -4.22 -38.53
N ASN A 228 1.48 -5.32 -38.97
CA ASN A 228 0.80 -6.28 -38.09
C ASN A 228 1.81 -7.20 -37.37
N GLY A 229 3.04 -7.30 -37.88
CA GLY A 229 4.14 -8.06 -37.30
C GLY A 229 4.78 -7.39 -36.09
N ILE A 230 5.53 -8.18 -35.33
CA ILE A 230 6.36 -7.70 -34.22
C ILE A 230 7.77 -7.55 -34.78
N ASN A 231 8.16 -6.31 -35.07
CA ASN A 231 9.47 -6.01 -35.62
C ASN A 231 10.52 -6.16 -34.50
N LEU A 232 11.55 -6.98 -34.74
CA LEU A 232 12.67 -7.24 -33.83
C LEU A 232 13.65 -6.06 -33.73
N PHE A 233 13.70 -5.20 -34.75
CA PHE A 233 14.56 -4.02 -34.69
C PHE A 233 13.87 -2.94 -33.87
N GLY A 234 14.50 -2.52 -32.79
CA GLY A 234 13.93 -1.55 -31.85
C GLY A 234 13.67 -2.14 -30.46
N PHE A 235 13.42 -3.45 -30.34
CA PHE A 235 13.15 -4.07 -29.03
C PHE A 235 13.81 -5.45 -28.94
N SER A 236 15.09 -5.41 -28.55
CA SER A 236 15.93 -6.55 -28.17
C SER A 236 15.37 -7.39 -27.02
N SER A 237 14.19 -7.07 -26.50
CA SER A 237 13.54 -7.73 -25.37
C SER A 237 12.60 -8.88 -25.76
N THR A 238 12.41 -9.16 -27.05
CA THR A 238 11.56 -10.28 -27.50
C THR A 238 12.02 -11.59 -26.88
N GLY A 239 11.12 -12.25 -26.14
CA GLY A 239 11.36 -13.53 -25.48
C GLY A 239 12.14 -13.45 -24.17
N HIS A 240 12.62 -12.27 -23.77
CA HIS A 240 13.47 -12.14 -22.59
C HIS A 240 12.74 -12.39 -21.27
N MET A 241 11.41 -12.34 -21.23
CA MET A 241 10.62 -12.67 -20.04
C MET A 241 10.31 -14.17 -19.93
N ILE A 242 10.44 -14.95 -21.02
CA ILE A 242 10.19 -16.40 -21.03
C ILE A 242 11.01 -17.14 -19.96
N PRO A 243 12.36 -17.04 -19.92
CA PRO A 243 13.14 -17.75 -18.90
C PRO A 243 12.86 -17.24 -17.47
N VAL A 244 12.42 -16.00 -17.31
CA VAL A 244 12.00 -15.47 -16.00
C VAL A 244 10.70 -16.13 -15.54
N MET A 245 9.68 -16.19 -16.40
CA MET A 245 8.41 -16.87 -16.08
C MET A 245 8.63 -18.36 -15.80
N GLN A 246 9.54 -19.01 -16.52
CA GLN A 246 9.94 -20.39 -16.24
C GLN A 246 10.60 -20.56 -14.87
N ALA A 247 11.33 -19.55 -14.39
CA ALA A 247 12.05 -19.61 -13.13
C ALA A 247 11.20 -19.23 -11.90
N VAL A 248 10.32 -18.23 -12.04
CA VAL A 248 9.58 -17.65 -10.90
C VAL A 248 8.09 -17.36 -11.18
N GLY A 249 7.54 -17.81 -12.30
CA GLY A 249 6.15 -17.52 -12.68
C GLY A 249 5.14 -17.89 -11.59
N ASP A 250 5.38 -18.98 -10.85
CA ASP A 250 4.54 -19.45 -9.72
C ASP A 250 4.51 -18.48 -8.53
N LYS A 251 5.46 -17.54 -8.46
CA LYS A 251 5.61 -16.54 -7.38
C LYS A 251 5.01 -15.18 -7.74
N ILE A 252 4.74 -14.96 -9.02
CA ILE A 252 4.18 -13.71 -9.54
C ILE A 252 2.65 -13.75 -9.35
N ASP A 253 2.07 -12.63 -8.94
CA ASP A 253 0.60 -12.46 -8.90
C ASP A 253 0.09 -11.66 -10.09
N LEU A 254 0.88 -10.70 -10.56
CA LEU A 254 0.49 -9.77 -11.62
C LEU A 254 1.69 -9.42 -12.50
N ILE A 255 1.52 -9.55 -13.82
CA ILE A 255 2.42 -8.96 -14.80
C ILE A 255 1.71 -7.78 -15.46
N ALA A 256 2.21 -6.57 -15.22
CA ALA A 256 1.73 -5.34 -15.84
C ALA A 256 2.68 -4.92 -16.98
N PHE A 257 2.65 -5.65 -18.10
CA PHE A 257 3.68 -5.49 -19.14
C PHE A 257 3.60 -4.13 -19.83
N GLN A 258 4.75 -3.60 -20.25
CA GLN A 258 4.84 -2.33 -20.98
C GLN A 258 4.58 -2.55 -22.48
N GLY A 259 3.33 -2.37 -22.93
CA GLY A 259 2.93 -2.50 -24.34
C GLY A 259 3.25 -1.29 -25.22
N TYR A 260 3.84 -0.25 -24.64
CA TYR A 260 4.38 0.93 -25.30
C TYR A 260 5.91 0.82 -25.39
N ASN A 261 6.54 1.68 -26.19
CA ASN A 261 7.97 1.54 -26.52
C ASN A 261 8.23 0.12 -27.01
N THR A 262 7.47 -0.32 -28.00
CA THR A 262 7.63 -1.64 -28.65
C THR A 262 7.54 -1.52 -30.19
N GLY A 263 7.73 -0.30 -30.70
CA GLY A 263 7.82 0.00 -32.13
C GLY A 263 6.44 0.26 -32.73
N ALA A 264 6.39 0.27 -34.06
CA ALA A 264 5.20 0.60 -34.83
C ALA A 264 4.22 -0.58 -35.04
N SER A 265 4.41 -1.69 -34.32
CA SER A 265 3.51 -2.84 -34.43
C SER A 265 2.10 -2.44 -34.03
N THR A 266 1.14 -2.75 -34.90
CA THR A 266 -0.28 -2.47 -34.70
C THR A 266 -1.00 -3.59 -33.95
N ASN A 267 -0.39 -4.79 -33.91
CA ASN A 267 -0.96 -5.94 -33.23
C ASN A 267 -0.56 -5.94 -31.76
N ARG A 268 -1.21 -5.08 -30.95
CA ARG A 268 -0.98 -5.05 -29.49
C ARG A 268 -1.60 -6.25 -28.78
N SER A 269 -2.67 -6.84 -29.32
CA SER A 269 -3.33 -8.01 -28.75
C SER A 269 -2.43 -9.24 -28.68
N ILE A 270 -1.54 -9.47 -29.65
CA ILE A 270 -0.62 -10.61 -29.61
C ILE A 270 0.35 -10.56 -28.42
N MET A 271 0.65 -9.37 -27.88
CA MET A 271 1.46 -9.23 -26.67
C MET A 271 0.71 -9.77 -25.46
N TYR A 272 -0.57 -9.41 -25.33
CA TYR A 272 -1.44 -9.96 -24.30
C TYR A 272 -1.58 -11.47 -24.44
N ASP A 273 -1.85 -11.97 -25.65
CA ASP A 273 -2.02 -13.39 -25.92
C ASP A 273 -0.81 -14.24 -25.48
N ALA A 274 0.40 -13.72 -25.75
CA ALA A 274 1.64 -14.38 -25.33
C ALA A 274 1.78 -14.42 -23.80
N TYR A 275 1.48 -13.33 -23.09
CA TYR A 275 1.47 -13.33 -21.63
C TYR A 275 0.35 -14.20 -21.04
N ALA A 276 -0.84 -14.20 -21.66
CA ALA A 276 -1.98 -15.02 -21.26
C ALA A 276 -1.65 -16.52 -21.32
N TYR A 277 -0.90 -16.96 -22.32
CA TYR A 277 -0.42 -18.34 -22.39
C TYR A 277 0.41 -18.75 -21.17
N TYR A 278 1.34 -17.91 -20.73
CA TYR A 278 2.14 -18.19 -19.53
C TYR A 278 1.33 -17.98 -18.24
N ALA A 279 0.36 -17.07 -18.25
CA ALA A 279 -0.57 -16.88 -17.13
C ALA A 279 -1.37 -18.16 -16.85
N GLU A 280 -1.81 -18.89 -17.89
CA GLU A 280 -2.48 -20.19 -17.74
C GLU A 280 -1.59 -21.26 -17.11
N ILE A 281 -0.27 -21.19 -17.36
CA ILE A 281 0.69 -22.16 -16.82
C ILE A 281 1.00 -21.85 -15.35
N TYR A 282 1.17 -20.58 -15.01
CA TYR A 282 1.75 -20.15 -13.73
C TYR A 282 0.74 -19.50 -12.76
N GLY A 283 -0.44 -19.10 -13.24
CA GLY A 283 -1.55 -18.60 -12.43
C GLY A 283 -1.49 -17.11 -12.06
N PHE A 284 -0.64 -16.30 -12.71
CA PHE A 284 -0.62 -14.85 -12.51
C PHE A 284 -1.72 -14.14 -13.33
N LYS A 285 -2.02 -12.89 -12.97
CA LYS A 285 -2.88 -11.98 -13.73
C LYS A 285 -2.08 -11.15 -14.72
N VAL A 286 -2.72 -10.67 -15.77
CA VAL A 286 -2.10 -9.85 -16.81
C VAL A 286 -2.80 -8.51 -16.89
N ALA A 287 -2.02 -7.42 -16.83
CA ALA A 287 -2.46 -6.08 -17.18
C ALA A 287 -1.68 -5.59 -18.40
N ALA A 288 -2.36 -5.38 -19.52
CA ALA A 288 -1.72 -4.91 -20.75
C ALA A 288 -1.45 -3.41 -20.66
N GLY A 289 -0.17 -3.03 -20.71
CA GLY A 289 0.27 -1.64 -20.59
C GLY A 289 0.01 -0.83 -21.85
N VAL A 290 -0.68 0.29 -21.69
CA VAL A 290 -0.90 1.32 -22.70
C VAL A 290 -0.22 2.63 -22.27
N HIS A 291 -0.16 3.62 -23.16
CA HIS A 291 0.45 4.91 -22.87
C HIS A 291 -0.40 6.07 -23.37
N PHE A 292 -0.46 7.17 -22.62
CA PHE A 292 -1.09 8.41 -23.12
C PHE A 292 -0.18 9.07 -24.17
N PRO A 293 -0.61 9.30 -25.41
CA PRO A 293 0.28 9.69 -26.49
C PRO A 293 1.00 11.03 -26.22
N ASN A 294 2.25 11.20 -26.67
CA ASN A 294 3.07 10.24 -27.41
C ASN A 294 3.82 9.26 -26.50
N GLU A 295 4.19 8.09 -27.01
CA GLU A 295 5.11 7.19 -26.31
C GLU A 295 6.49 7.86 -26.12
N PRO A 296 7.19 7.64 -25.00
CA PRO A 296 8.45 8.32 -24.69
C PRO A 296 9.57 8.03 -25.70
N TRP A 297 9.64 6.80 -26.22
CA TRP A 297 10.71 6.35 -27.12
C TRP A 297 10.31 6.32 -28.60
N GLY A 298 9.33 7.15 -28.97
CA GLY A 298 9.03 7.52 -30.35
C GLY A 298 7.54 7.45 -30.68
N PRO A 299 7.03 8.27 -31.63
CA PRO A 299 5.62 8.24 -32.03
C PRO A 299 5.36 7.13 -33.06
N TYR A 300 5.89 5.93 -32.83
CA TYR A 300 5.81 4.82 -33.79
C TYR A 300 4.45 4.11 -33.74
N TYR A 301 3.80 4.15 -32.59
CA TYR A 301 2.42 3.73 -32.39
C TYR A 301 1.71 4.78 -31.54
N THR A 302 0.41 4.94 -31.77
CA THR A 302 -0.43 5.89 -31.03
C THR A 302 -1.59 5.12 -30.42
N TYR A 303 -1.62 5.05 -29.08
CA TYR A 303 -2.80 4.63 -28.37
C TYR A 303 -3.92 5.66 -28.56
N THR A 304 -5.10 5.18 -28.88
CA THR A 304 -6.34 5.96 -29.02
C THR A 304 -7.40 5.31 -28.15
N HIS A 305 -8.46 6.04 -27.81
CA HIS A 305 -9.60 5.43 -27.10
C HIS A 305 -10.14 4.20 -27.85
N THR A 306 -10.20 4.26 -29.19
CA THR A 306 -10.67 3.13 -30.01
C THR A 306 -9.79 1.89 -29.88
N ASN A 307 -8.47 2.01 -30.03
CA ASN A 307 -7.61 0.81 -29.93
C ASN A 307 -7.44 0.30 -28.49
N VAL A 308 -7.62 1.14 -27.48
CA VAL A 308 -7.73 0.70 -26.08
C VAL A 308 -9.05 -0.03 -25.83
N ALA A 309 -10.16 0.43 -26.41
CA ALA A 309 -11.43 -0.30 -26.35
C ALA A 309 -11.29 -1.69 -26.99
N SER A 310 -10.70 -1.79 -28.18
CA SER A 310 -10.52 -3.07 -28.85
C SER A 310 -9.56 -4.01 -28.14
N LEU A 311 -8.48 -3.49 -27.53
CA LEU A 311 -7.61 -4.30 -26.69
C LEU A 311 -8.35 -4.79 -25.43
N SER A 312 -9.16 -3.94 -24.80
CA SER A 312 -9.94 -4.30 -23.61
C SER A 312 -11.01 -5.36 -23.92
N GLU A 313 -11.70 -5.24 -25.07
CA GLU A 313 -12.64 -6.24 -25.55
C GLU A 313 -11.93 -7.57 -25.78
N HIS A 314 -10.79 -7.54 -26.48
CA HIS A 314 -9.96 -8.72 -26.72
C HIS A 314 -9.57 -9.44 -25.43
N ILE A 315 -9.16 -8.69 -24.40
CA ILE A 315 -8.82 -9.24 -23.08
C ILE A 315 -10.06 -9.88 -22.43
N SER A 316 -11.18 -9.16 -22.38
CA SER A 316 -12.42 -9.64 -21.72
C SER A 316 -13.01 -10.88 -22.39
N ALA A 317 -12.85 -10.99 -23.71
CA ALA A 317 -13.39 -12.07 -24.53
C ALA A 317 -12.36 -13.19 -24.82
N HIS A 318 -11.13 -13.08 -24.28
CA HIS A 318 -10.07 -14.05 -24.58
C HIS A 318 -10.49 -15.45 -24.11
N PRO A 319 -10.52 -16.46 -25.01
CA PRO A 319 -11.28 -17.70 -24.78
C PRO A 319 -10.80 -18.52 -23.57
N ASN A 320 -9.52 -18.41 -23.20
CA ASN A 320 -8.94 -19.13 -22.07
C ASN A 320 -8.90 -18.29 -20.78
N ARG A 321 -9.25 -17.01 -20.85
CA ARG A 321 -9.07 -16.03 -19.75
C ARG A 321 -10.38 -15.31 -19.38
N VAL A 322 -11.52 -15.72 -19.95
CA VAL A 322 -12.82 -15.13 -19.61
C VAL A 322 -13.09 -15.27 -18.12
N GLY A 323 -13.31 -14.14 -17.44
CA GLY A 323 -13.57 -14.10 -16.00
C GLY A 323 -12.31 -14.15 -15.12
N ASP A 324 -11.11 -14.19 -15.71
CA ASP A 324 -9.88 -14.12 -14.93
C ASP A 324 -9.55 -12.72 -14.42
N ASN A 325 -10.33 -11.71 -14.80
CA ASN A 325 -10.14 -10.34 -14.35
C ASN A 325 -8.75 -9.76 -14.69
N ASP A 326 -8.16 -10.23 -15.79
CA ASP A 326 -7.08 -9.52 -16.48
C ASP A 326 -7.58 -8.12 -16.91
N GLY A 327 -6.66 -7.22 -17.27
CA GLY A 327 -7.09 -5.88 -17.67
C GLY A 327 -6.00 -5.00 -18.25
N ILE A 328 -6.09 -3.70 -17.94
CA ILE A 328 -5.26 -2.66 -18.56
C ILE A 328 -4.44 -1.94 -17.49
N MET A 329 -3.19 -1.65 -17.85
CA MET A 329 -2.30 -0.75 -17.11
C MET A 329 -2.01 0.49 -17.98
N ILE A 330 -1.81 1.67 -17.37
CA ILE A 330 -1.29 2.84 -18.08
C ILE A 330 -0.04 3.42 -17.40
N TRP A 331 0.98 3.71 -18.22
CA TRP A 331 2.06 4.65 -17.90
C TRP A 331 1.75 5.98 -18.60
N GLN A 332 1.42 7.06 -17.91
CA GLN A 332 1.09 7.16 -16.48
C GLN A 332 -0.19 8.00 -16.31
N VAL A 333 -0.87 7.88 -15.16
CA VAL A 333 -2.26 8.37 -15.00
C VAL A 333 -2.47 9.88 -15.08
N LEU A 334 -1.46 10.67 -14.75
CA LEU A 334 -1.50 12.14 -14.70
C LEU A 334 -1.18 12.81 -16.04
N LEU A 335 -0.88 12.05 -17.11
CA LEU A 335 -0.73 12.63 -18.45
C LEU A 335 -2.08 13.11 -18.99
N ALA A 336 -2.12 14.30 -19.58
CA ALA A 336 -3.33 14.87 -20.15
C ALA A 336 -3.05 15.98 -21.18
N ASP A 337 -4.04 16.24 -22.02
CA ASP A 337 -4.14 17.42 -22.87
C ASP A 337 -5.50 18.12 -22.67
N ALA A 338 -5.86 19.06 -23.55
CA ALA A 338 -7.12 19.82 -23.44
C ALA A 338 -8.39 18.98 -23.69
N SER A 339 -8.25 17.77 -24.22
CA SER A 339 -9.34 16.92 -24.74
C SER A 339 -9.37 15.51 -24.15
N SER A 340 -8.29 15.06 -23.53
CA SER A 340 -8.10 13.68 -23.08
C SER A 340 -7.09 13.59 -21.92
N SER A 341 -7.05 12.44 -21.26
CA SER A 341 -6.16 12.16 -20.13
C SER A 341 -5.86 10.68 -19.97
N GLY A 342 -4.84 10.30 -19.19
CA GLY A 342 -4.59 8.92 -18.81
C GLY A 342 -5.83 8.26 -18.17
N TYR A 343 -6.56 9.01 -17.33
CA TYR A 343 -7.83 8.54 -16.77
C TYR A 343 -8.91 8.28 -17.82
N SER A 344 -8.98 9.06 -18.90
CA SER A 344 -9.96 8.81 -19.96
C SER A 344 -9.71 7.48 -20.68
N TYR A 345 -8.44 7.08 -20.85
CA TYR A 345 -8.07 5.78 -21.43
C TYR A 345 -8.43 4.64 -20.47
N LEU A 346 -8.16 4.81 -19.18
CA LEU A 346 -8.58 3.83 -18.16
C LEU A 346 -10.10 3.76 -18.02
N ASN A 347 -10.84 4.85 -18.23
CA ASN A 347 -12.30 4.86 -18.21
C ASN A 347 -12.87 4.01 -19.36
N VAL A 348 -12.33 4.17 -20.57
CA VAL A 348 -12.68 3.32 -21.71
C VAL A 348 -12.42 1.85 -21.38
N ALA A 349 -11.21 1.53 -20.89
CA ALA A 349 -10.85 0.18 -20.52
C ALA A 349 -11.79 -0.41 -19.45
N SER A 350 -12.02 0.34 -18.36
CA SER A 350 -12.92 -0.05 -17.27
C SER A 350 -14.33 -0.36 -17.80
N LYS A 351 -14.89 0.50 -18.65
CA LYS A 351 -16.21 0.29 -19.25
C LYS A 351 -16.26 -0.98 -20.10
N VAL A 352 -15.30 -1.17 -21.01
CA VAL A 352 -15.29 -2.35 -21.90
C VAL A 352 -15.06 -3.64 -21.14
N LEU A 353 -14.11 -3.67 -20.20
CA LEU A 353 -13.84 -4.84 -19.35
C LEU A 353 -15.06 -5.24 -18.50
N ASN A 354 -15.96 -4.28 -18.21
CA ASN A 354 -17.23 -4.52 -17.53
C ASN A 354 -18.44 -4.71 -18.49
N GLY A 355 -18.18 -4.99 -19.77
CA GLY A 355 -19.19 -5.39 -20.75
C GLY A 355 -19.92 -4.24 -21.46
N VAL A 356 -19.45 -2.99 -21.34
CA VAL A 356 -19.96 -1.87 -22.13
C VAL A 356 -19.41 -1.99 -23.56
N ALA A 357 -20.29 -1.85 -24.57
CA ALA A 357 -19.87 -1.89 -25.97
C ALA A 357 -18.80 -0.83 -26.29
N GLU A 358 -17.78 -1.20 -27.07
CA GLU A 358 -16.63 -0.35 -27.42
C GLU A 358 -17.04 1.06 -27.86
N SER A 359 -18.01 1.18 -28.77
CA SER A 359 -18.47 2.48 -29.28
C SER A 359 -19.05 3.40 -28.21
N THR A 360 -19.72 2.85 -27.19
CA THR A 360 -20.26 3.61 -26.05
C THR A 360 -19.15 4.00 -25.10
N ALA A 361 -18.24 3.08 -24.78
CA ALA A 361 -17.09 3.36 -23.93
C ALA A 361 -16.21 4.48 -24.50
N VAL A 362 -15.96 4.47 -25.82
CA VAL A 362 -15.21 5.52 -26.52
C VAL A 362 -15.95 6.86 -26.53
N ALA A 363 -17.25 6.87 -26.78
CA ALA A 363 -18.05 8.10 -26.74
C ALA A 363 -18.03 8.76 -25.36
N ASP A 364 -17.98 7.93 -24.31
CA ASP A 364 -17.96 8.36 -22.92
C ASP A 364 -16.55 8.42 -22.33
N ALA A 365 -15.47 8.45 -23.14
CA ALA A 365 -14.11 8.32 -22.63
C ALA A 365 -13.80 9.33 -21.51
N ASN A 366 -14.30 10.57 -21.65
CA ASN A 366 -14.10 11.64 -20.67
C ASN A 366 -15.21 11.73 -19.60
N ASP A 367 -16.20 10.83 -19.61
CA ASP A 367 -17.26 10.76 -18.60
C ASP A 367 -16.76 9.99 -17.37
N TYR A 368 -15.92 10.68 -16.59
CA TYR A 368 -15.49 10.26 -15.26
C TYR A 368 -15.32 11.51 -14.39
N SER A 369 -15.27 11.33 -13.07
CA SER A 369 -15.05 12.44 -12.14
C SER A 369 -13.97 12.06 -11.15
N LEU A 370 -13.08 13.01 -10.89
CA LEU A 370 -12.16 12.94 -9.76
C LEU A 370 -12.98 12.96 -8.46
N VAL A 371 -12.53 12.19 -7.47
CA VAL A 371 -13.24 12.05 -6.20
C VAL A 371 -12.54 12.92 -5.16
N THR A 372 -13.18 14.03 -4.79
CA THR A 372 -12.70 14.90 -3.72
C THR A 372 -12.51 14.12 -2.43
N TYR A 373 -11.35 14.27 -1.80
CA TYR A 373 -11.10 13.70 -0.48
C TYR A 373 -11.73 14.57 0.60
N THR A 374 -12.46 13.94 1.52
CA THR A 374 -13.24 14.65 2.55
C THR A 374 -12.65 14.51 3.95
N GLY A 375 -11.41 14.00 4.07
CA GLY A 375 -10.82 13.64 5.36
C GLY A 375 -11.37 12.32 5.91
N GLY A 376 -10.76 11.86 7.01
CA GLY A 376 -11.25 10.70 7.78
C GLY A 376 -10.48 9.39 7.56
N SER A 377 -9.52 9.37 6.64
CA SER A 377 -8.65 8.22 6.44
C SER A 377 -7.53 8.16 7.47
N THR A 378 -6.95 6.96 7.64
CA THR A 378 -5.98 6.70 8.70
C THR A 378 -4.62 7.29 8.33
N GLY A 379 -4.23 8.38 8.98
CA GLY A 379 -2.85 8.87 8.98
C GLY A 379 -1.98 8.15 10.02
N CYS A 380 -0.82 8.72 10.34
CA CYS A 380 -0.15 8.35 11.58
C CYS A 380 -0.99 8.84 12.75
N THR A 381 -1.32 7.96 13.70
CA THR A 381 -1.61 8.42 15.06
C THR A 381 -0.36 9.12 15.56
N SER A 382 -0.51 10.34 16.09
CA SER A 382 0.57 11.20 16.57
C SER A 382 1.63 10.40 17.35
N GLY A 383 2.88 10.42 16.86
CA GLY A 383 4.06 9.83 17.51
C GLY A 383 4.76 8.80 16.63
N GLY A 384 5.82 9.18 15.92
CA GLY A 384 6.52 8.29 14.99
C GLY A 384 7.95 8.69 14.68
N GLY A 385 8.81 8.87 15.69
CA GLY A 385 10.23 8.56 15.55
C GLY A 385 10.43 7.05 15.69
N GLY A 386 11.29 6.42 14.90
CA GLY A 386 11.49 4.96 14.88
C GLY A 386 12.21 4.36 16.10
N GLY A 387 11.96 4.86 17.31
CA GLY A 387 12.42 4.30 18.57
C GLY A 387 11.34 3.47 19.27
N ASN A 388 11.69 2.82 20.39
CA ASN A 388 10.71 2.18 21.25
C ASN A 388 9.58 3.17 21.60
N THR A 389 8.34 2.71 21.63
CA THR A 389 7.21 3.56 22.03
C THR A 389 7.04 3.50 23.55
N TYR A 390 6.95 4.67 24.18
CA TYR A 390 6.65 4.83 25.60
C TYR A 390 5.56 5.88 25.78
N CYS A 391 4.53 5.55 26.56
CA CYS A 391 3.37 6.40 26.81
C CYS A 391 2.68 6.87 25.51
N GLY A 392 2.66 6.00 24.49
CA GLY A 392 2.02 6.26 23.21
C GLY A 392 2.79 7.19 22.26
N VAL A 393 4.01 7.60 22.60
CA VAL A 393 4.88 8.42 21.74
C VAL A 393 6.24 7.75 21.56
N SER A 394 6.92 8.09 20.47
CA SER A 394 8.23 7.52 20.13
C SER A 394 9.36 8.05 21.00
N GLU A 395 10.31 7.19 21.39
CA GLU A 395 11.57 7.62 22.01
C GLU A 395 12.33 8.63 21.15
N TYR A 396 12.83 9.69 21.77
CA TYR A 396 13.62 10.73 21.13
C TYR A 396 14.93 10.14 20.58
N ASP A 397 15.15 10.36 19.28
CA ASP A 397 16.40 10.06 18.59
C ASP A 397 17.20 11.35 18.37
N VAL A 398 18.43 11.36 18.87
CA VAL A 398 19.38 12.49 18.77
C VAL A 398 19.87 12.75 17.34
N SER A 399 19.78 11.75 16.46
CA SER A 399 20.23 11.86 15.06
C SER A 399 19.17 12.46 14.13
N LEU A 400 17.91 12.53 14.57
CA LEU A 400 16.79 13.01 13.77
C LEU A 400 16.53 14.52 13.99
N SER A 401 16.03 15.18 12.94
CA SER A 401 15.37 16.48 13.05
C SER A 401 13.86 16.30 13.21
N TYR A 402 13.21 17.20 13.94
CA TYR A 402 11.76 17.20 14.14
C TYR A 402 11.18 18.49 13.55
N PRO A 403 10.83 18.49 12.25
CA PRO A 403 10.54 19.71 11.50
C PRO A 403 9.14 20.28 11.80
N THR A 404 8.19 19.41 12.15
CA THR A 404 6.78 19.75 12.34
C THR A 404 6.51 20.10 13.80
N ALA A 405 6.07 21.34 14.09
CA ALA A 405 5.64 21.72 15.44
C ALA A 405 4.50 20.83 15.95
N GLY A 406 4.50 20.50 17.24
CA GLY A 406 3.53 19.58 17.83
C GLY A 406 3.94 18.10 17.78
N THR A 407 5.13 17.79 17.23
CA THR A 407 5.69 16.43 17.25
C THR A 407 6.07 16.05 18.67
N GLN A 408 5.50 14.95 19.16
CA GLN A 408 5.74 14.45 20.50
C GLN A 408 6.76 13.31 20.52
N VAL A 409 7.67 13.35 21.48
CA VAL A 409 8.70 12.34 21.73
C VAL A 409 8.81 12.00 23.21
N TYR A 410 9.19 10.78 23.52
CA TYR A 410 9.55 10.34 24.86
C TYR A 410 11.04 10.59 25.12
N ALA A 411 11.37 11.27 26.22
CA ALA A 411 12.74 11.37 26.71
C ALA A 411 12.75 11.59 28.23
N ASN A 412 13.65 10.92 28.95
CA ASN A 412 13.85 11.10 30.39
C ASN A 412 12.57 10.94 31.23
N CYS A 413 11.80 9.87 30.97
CA CYS A 413 10.53 9.60 31.66
C CYS A 413 9.46 10.69 31.46
N LYS A 414 9.52 11.42 30.34
CA LYS A 414 8.59 12.50 30.02
C LYS A 414 8.25 12.52 28.53
N VAL A 415 7.08 13.03 28.21
CA VAL A 415 6.64 13.36 26.85
C VAL A 415 6.94 14.83 26.60
N TRP A 416 7.64 15.08 25.49
CA TRP A 416 8.05 16.40 25.04
C TRP A 416 7.46 16.69 23.69
N GLU A 417 7.11 17.93 23.44
CA GLU A 417 6.54 18.41 22.18
C GLU A 417 7.41 19.54 21.63
N ASN A 418 7.78 19.47 20.36
CA ASN A 418 8.53 20.56 19.76
C ASN A 418 7.60 21.75 19.44
N GLN A 419 7.99 22.95 19.85
CA GLN A 419 7.22 24.17 19.59
C GLN A 419 7.40 24.66 18.14
N TRP A 420 8.52 24.31 17.51
CA TRP A 420 8.87 24.57 16.11
C TRP A 420 9.95 23.56 15.68
N TRP A 421 10.62 23.81 14.56
CA TRP A 421 11.71 22.98 14.05
C TRP A 421 12.79 22.67 15.11
N ALA A 422 13.02 21.37 15.38
CA ALA A 422 14.14 20.90 16.19
C ALA A 422 15.24 20.29 15.30
N ASN A 423 16.46 20.78 15.44
CA ASN A 423 17.64 20.29 14.73
C ASN A 423 18.15 18.98 15.34
N PRO A 424 18.89 18.15 14.58
CA PRO A 424 19.58 16.99 15.13
C PRO A 424 20.50 17.41 16.29
N GLY A 425 20.42 16.67 17.39
CA GLY A 425 21.18 16.95 18.61
C GLY A 425 20.50 17.90 19.62
N GLU A 426 19.38 18.54 19.27
CA GLU A 426 18.64 19.39 20.21
C GLU A 426 17.77 18.54 21.14
N SER A 427 18.35 18.11 22.25
CA SER A 427 17.69 17.19 23.19
C SER A 427 16.50 17.82 23.94
N PRO A 428 15.41 17.08 24.20
CA PRO A 428 14.32 17.57 25.03
C PRO A 428 14.78 17.97 26.44
N GLY A 429 14.31 19.12 26.91
CA GLY A 429 14.74 19.74 28.16
C GLY A 429 16.05 20.53 28.10
N SER A 430 16.77 20.53 26.96
CA SER A 430 18.04 21.28 26.81
C SER A 430 17.86 22.72 26.32
N ASN A 431 16.75 23.03 25.65
CA ASN A 431 16.46 24.34 25.08
C ASN A 431 14.93 24.59 25.04
N SER A 432 14.52 25.77 24.56
CA SER A 432 13.11 26.15 24.45
C SER A 432 12.37 25.54 23.26
N VAL A 433 13.05 24.77 22.40
CA VAL A 433 12.39 24.10 21.27
C VAL A 433 11.44 23.04 21.77
N TRP A 434 11.77 22.38 22.90
CA TRP A 434 10.95 21.33 23.48
C TRP A 434 10.17 21.80 24.69
N LEU A 435 8.85 21.66 24.61
CA LEU A 435 7.92 21.86 25.71
C LEU A 435 7.63 20.52 26.37
N GLU A 436 7.79 20.45 27.67
CA GLU A 436 7.33 19.30 28.45
C GLU A 436 5.80 19.25 28.44
N VAL A 437 5.23 18.11 28.04
CA VAL A 437 3.77 17.92 27.94
C VAL A 437 3.24 17.13 29.12
N ASN A 438 3.87 15.99 29.44
CA ASN A 438 3.42 15.07 30.48
C ASN A 438 4.58 14.24 31.02
N ASP A 439 4.43 13.73 32.25
CA ASP A 439 5.28 12.65 32.75
C ASP A 439 4.93 11.32 32.06
N CYS A 440 5.93 10.45 31.89
CA CYS A 440 5.80 9.11 31.36
C CYS A 440 6.32 8.07 32.34
N SER A 441 5.48 7.08 32.66
CA SER A 441 5.81 5.98 33.60
C SER A 441 6.23 4.68 32.89
N GLU A 442 6.35 4.72 31.57
CA GLU A 442 6.86 3.62 30.76
C GLU A 442 8.35 3.87 30.48
N GLY A 443 9.23 2.96 30.91
CA GLY A 443 10.68 3.09 30.73
C GLY A 443 11.49 2.52 31.91
N ALA A 444 12.71 2.06 31.63
CA ALA A 444 13.59 1.52 32.67
C ALA A 444 14.01 2.64 33.66
N GLY A 445 13.52 2.56 34.91
CA GLY A 445 13.82 3.54 35.95
C GLY A 445 12.77 4.64 36.13
N CYS A 446 11.70 4.65 35.33
CA CYS A 446 10.58 5.58 35.45
C CYS A 446 9.60 5.14 36.54
N THR A 447 10.02 5.20 37.81
CA THR A 447 9.13 5.07 38.96
C THR A 447 8.82 6.47 39.51
N VAL A 448 7.56 6.89 39.39
CA VAL A 448 7.10 8.15 39.99
C VAL A 448 7.19 8.02 41.51
N GLY A 449 8.17 8.71 42.10
CA GLY A 449 8.22 8.94 43.53
C GLY A 449 7.05 9.82 43.94
N ILE A 450 6.33 9.42 45.00
CA ILE A 450 5.03 9.98 45.43
C ILE A 450 5.17 11.38 46.07
N ASN A 451 6.20 12.15 45.73
CA ASN A 451 6.46 13.46 46.33
C ASN A 451 6.84 14.44 45.23
N GLU A 452 5.86 14.94 44.48
CA GLU A 452 5.83 16.26 43.82
C GLU A 452 4.72 16.28 42.77
N MET A 453 3.47 16.46 43.20
CA MET A 453 2.46 17.13 42.39
C MET A 453 1.59 17.95 43.33
N GLU A 454 2.02 19.20 43.53
CA GLU A 454 1.16 20.23 44.10
C GLU A 454 0.09 20.63 43.06
N THR A 455 -1.16 20.47 43.51
CA THR A 455 -2.27 21.41 43.32
C THR A 455 -2.67 21.79 41.89
N GLU A 456 -3.60 21.01 41.30
CA GLU A 456 -4.66 21.65 40.48
C GLU A 456 -5.91 20.80 40.24
N ASN A 457 -5.87 19.47 40.41
CA ASN A 457 -7.07 18.63 40.26
C ASN A 457 -7.63 18.16 41.60
N GLU A 458 -8.76 18.76 42.02
CA GLU A 458 -9.45 18.47 43.29
C GLU A 458 -10.03 17.04 43.38
N PHE A 459 -10.13 16.34 42.26
CA PHE A 459 -10.57 14.96 42.16
C PHE A 459 -9.86 14.25 41.01
N THR A 460 -9.09 13.21 41.32
CA THR A 460 -8.42 12.36 40.33
C THR A 460 -8.90 10.92 40.47
N PHE A 461 -8.95 10.18 39.37
CA PHE A 461 -9.22 8.75 39.41
C PHE A 461 -8.40 8.04 38.33
N PHE A 462 -8.15 6.77 38.58
CA PHE A 462 -7.32 5.88 37.80
C PHE A 462 -8.01 4.53 37.71
N VAL A 463 -7.98 3.92 36.53
CA VAL A 463 -8.43 2.55 36.33
C VAL A 463 -7.27 1.75 35.80
N ALA A 464 -6.99 0.60 36.43
CA ALA A 464 -6.14 -0.42 35.84
C ALA A 464 -6.76 -1.79 36.03
N LYS A 465 -6.88 -2.52 34.92
CA LYS A 465 -7.56 -3.81 34.86
C LYS A 465 -8.95 -3.67 35.49
N ASN A 466 -9.24 -4.45 36.52
CA ASN A 466 -10.48 -4.41 37.29
C ASN A 466 -10.42 -3.54 38.56
N ARG A 467 -9.49 -2.58 38.66
CA ARG A 467 -9.33 -1.72 39.85
C ARG A 467 -9.56 -0.28 39.50
N LEU A 468 -10.49 0.36 40.20
CA LEU A 468 -10.69 1.80 40.18
C LEU A 468 -10.11 2.38 41.47
N THR A 469 -9.12 3.27 41.34
CA THR A 469 -8.59 4.07 42.44
C THR A 469 -8.97 5.52 42.23
N PHE A 470 -9.35 6.24 43.27
CA PHE A 470 -9.72 7.65 43.18
C PHE A 470 -9.21 8.41 44.40
N ILE A 471 -8.90 9.69 44.21
CA ILE A 471 -8.48 10.60 45.26
C ILE A 471 -9.44 11.80 45.21
N SER A 472 -10.06 12.09 46.34
CA SER A 472 -10.94 13.25 46.53
C SER A 472 -10.40 14.07 47.69
N ASN A 473 -9.97 15.30 47.40
CA ASN A 473 -9.35 16.17 48.42
C ASN A 473 -10.35 17.08 49.15
N LYS A 474 -11.63 17.08 48.73
CA LYS A 474 -12.67 17.96 49.29
C LYS A 474 -13.75 17.24 50.09
N GLU A 475 -14.16 16.05 49.66
CA GLU A 475 -15.34 15.35 50.23
C GLU A 475 -15.18 13.83 50.18
N GLU A 476 -15.80 13.14 51.14
CA GLU A 476 -15.80 11.68 51.22
C GLU A 476 -16.74 11.07 50.17
N VAL A 477 -16.19 10.30 49.23
CA VAL A 477 -17.00 9.48 48.30
C VAL A 477 -17.57 8.30 49.07
N ARG A 478 -18.89 8.15 49.04
CA ARG A 478 -19.58 7.04 49.72
C ARG A 478 -20.03 5.96 48.77
N ASN A 479 -20.28 6.33 47.51
CA ASN A 479 -20.83 5.41 46.54
C ASN A 479 -20.30 5.70 45.15
N ILE A 480 -20.13 4.65 44.35
CA ILE A 480 -19.70 4.73 42.95
C ILE A 480 -20.68 3.94 42.10
N LYS A 481 -21.33 4.61 41.16
CA LYS A 481 -22.23 4.00 40.19
C LYS A 481 -21.60 4.00 38.81
N ILE A 482 -21.76 2.90 38.08
CA ILE A 482 -21.18 2.72 36.75
C ILE A 482 -22.31 2.41 35.79
N TYR A 483 -22.39 3.17 34.69
CA TYR A 483 -23.41 3.04 33.67
C TYR A 483 -22.79 2.72 32.31
N SER A 484 -23.52 1.97 31.47
CA SER A 484 -23.19 1.87 30.05
C SER A 484 -23.48 3.20 29.33
N LEU A 485 -22.98 3.34 28.09
CA LEU A 485 -23.26 4.52 27.26
C LEU A 485 -24.76 4.71 26.94
N GLN A 486 -25.57 3.65 27.05
CA GLN A 486 -27.02 3.69 26.89
C GLN A 486 -27.75 4.05 28.20
N GLY A 487 -27.02 4.41 29.26
CA GLY A 487 -27.57 4.83 30.56
C GLY A 487 -28.02 3.70 31.47
N ARG A 488 -27.70 2.43 31.15
CA ARG A 488 -28.02 1.27 31.99
C ARG A 488 -27.03 1.16 33.15
N LEU A 489 -27.51 1.11 34.39
CA LEU A 489 -26.67 0.84 35.56
C LEU A 489 -26.07 -0.58 35.50
N ILE A 490 -24.75 -0.66 35.59
CA ILE A 490 -23.93 -1.87 35.52
C ILE A 490 -23.47 -2.30 36.92
N GLU A 491 -22.94 -1.35 37.70
CA GLU A 491 -22.41 -1.61 39.05
C GLU A 491 -22.70 -0.45 39.99
N ASP A 492 -22.92 -0.75 41.27
CA ASP A 492 -23.21 0.20 42.35
C ASP A 492 -22.40 -0.24 43.58
N LEU A 493 -21.40 0.55 43.94
CA LEU A 493 -20.30 0.18 44.85
C LEU A 493 -20.23 1.15 46.03
N MET A 494 -20.59 0.67 47.21
CA MET A 494 -20.34 1.41 48.45
C MET A 494 -18.87 1.44 48.78
N VAL A 495 -18.35 2.63 49.08
CA VAL A 495 -16.96 2.86 49.45
C VAL A 495 -16.86 3.16 50.95
N GLY A 496 -16.00 2.41 51.64
CA GLY A 496 -15.74 2.63 53.06
C GLY A 496 -14.91 3.89 53.31
N LYS A 497 -15.05 4.48 54.51
CA LYS A 497 -14.31 5.67 54.91
C LYS A 497 -12.80 5.47 54.78
N GLY A 498 -12.15 6.29 53.95
CA GLY A 498 -10.71 6.23 53.67
C GLY A 498 -10.29 5.15 52.67
N ASN A 499 -11.22 4.35 52.14
CA ASN A 499 -10.93 3.45 51.02
C ASN A 499 -11.03 4.24 49.72
N ASN A 500 -9.91 4.32 49.01
CA ASN A 500 -9.80 5.04 47.76
C ASN A 500 -9.73 4.08 46.55
N THR A 501 -9.93 2.79 46.77
CA THR A 501 -9.85 1.77 45.73
C THR A 501 -11.02 0.80 45.82
N VAL A 502 -11.64 0.51 44.67
CA VAL A 502 -12.71 -0.49 44.52
C VAL A 502 -12.38 -1.47 43.41
N MET A 503 -12.87 -2.70 43.54
CA MET A 503 -12.79 -3.73 42.51
C MET A 503 -14.03 -3.67 41.63
N LEU A 504 -13.84 -3.63 40.32
CA LEU A 504 -14.87 -3.63 39.29
C LEU A 504 -15.16 -5.08 38.91
N SER A 505 -16.19 -5.66 39.52
CA SER A 505 -16.42 -7.11 39.46
C SER A 505 -17.45 -7.51 38.41
N LYS A 506 -18.28 -6.56 37.94
CA LYS A 506 -19.39 -6.82 37.01
C LYS A 506 -19.14 -6.33 35.59
N ILE A 507 -17.93 -5.84 35.33
CA ILE A 507 -17.53 -5.32 34.03
C ILE A 507 -16.84 -6.44 33.27
N ASN A 508 -17.58 -7.03 32.33
CA ASN A 508 -17.13 -8.21 31.57
C ASN A 508 -16.72 -7.86 30.13
N ASN A 509 -16.93 -6.61 29.71
CA ASN A 509 -16.66 -6.15 28.36
C ASN A 509 -15.80 -4.89 28.42
N THR A 510 -14.70 -4.90 27.68
CA THR A 510 -13.86 -3.73 27.46
C THR A 510 -14.65 -2.65 26.73
N GLY A 511 -14.58 -1.40 27.19
CA GLY A 511 -15.30 -0.29 26.56
C GLY A 511 -15.39 0.98 27.39
N VAL A 512 -16.11 1.99 26.88
CA VAL A 512 -16.31 3.27 27.58
C VAL A 512 -17.54 3.21 28.49
N TYR A 513 -17.38 3.64 29.73
CA TYR A 513 -18.42 3.68 30.76
C TYR A 513 -18.54 5.08 31.37
N ILE A 514 -19.69 5.34 31.98
CA ILE A 514 -19.95 6.56 32.77
C ILE A 514 -19.82 6.20 34.24
N LEU A 515 -18.88 6.82 34.94
CA LEU A 515 -18.66 6.66 36.37
C LEU A 515 -19.25 7.86 37.11
N GLN A 516 -20.01 7.58 38.16
CA GLN A 516 -20.67 8.56 38.99
C GLN A 516 -20.23 8.35 40.44
N PHE A 517 -19.46 9.30 40.98
CA PHE A 517 -19.00 9.30 42.36
C PHE A 517 -19.94 10.16 43.20
N GLU A 518 -20.60 9.54 44.17
CA GLU A 518 -21.59 10.18 45.05
C GLU A 518 -20.96 10.46 46.42
N GLY A 519 -20.83 11.75 46.75
CA GLY A 519 -20.47 12.26 48.07
C GLY A 519 -21.68 12.83 48.81
N ILE A 520 -21.46 13.37 50.02
CA ILE A 520 -22.54 13.92 50.86
C ILE A 520 -23.21 15.14 50.20
N ASN A 521 -22.43 16.00 49.54
CA ASN A 521 -22.89 17.26 48.94
C ASN A 521 -22.52 17.40 47.45
N GLN A 522 -21.98 16.35 46.84
CA GLN A 522 -21.43 16.44 45.48
C GLN A 522 -21.66 15.15 44.69
N LEU A 523 -21.90 15.34 43.40
CA LEU A 523 -22.02 14.29 42.41
C LEU A 523 -20.99 14.57 41.31
N ILE A 524 -20.01 13.69 41.15
CA ILE A 524 -18.98 13.83 40.12
C ILE A 524 -19.23 12.77 39.06
N THR A 525 -19.37 13.19 37.81
CA THR A 525 -19.52 12.28 36.67
C THR A 525 -18.28 12.34 35.78
N LYS A 526 -17.72 11.18 35.46
CA LYS A 526 -16.55 11.03 34.58
C LYS A 526 -16.82 9.94 33.55
N LYS A 527 -16.15 10.02 32.40
CA LYS A 527 -16.11 8.93 31.42
C LYS A 527 -14.76 8.23 31.56
N ALA A 528 -14.76 6.90 31.52
CA ALA A 528 -13.53 6.12 31.54
C ALA A 528 -13.64 4.93 30.59
N PHE A 529 -12.52 4.57 29.98
CA PHE A 529 -12.36 3.29 29.32
C PHE A 529 -11.99 2.25 30.38
N LEU A 530 -12.73 1.15 30.44
CA LEU A 530 -12.53 0.06 31.39
C LEU A 530 -12.21 -1.18 30.56
N GLU A 531 -11.12 -1.88 30.91
CA GLU A 531 -10.59 -3.06 30.21
C GLU A 531 -11.18 -4.37 30.71
#